data_AF-A0A662Y3B2-F1
#
_entry.id   AF-A0A662Y3B2-F1
#
_cell.length_a   1.000
_cell.length_b   1.000
_cell.length_c   1.000
_cell.angle_alpha   90.00
_cell.angle_beta   90.00
_cell.angle_gamma   90.00
#
_symmetry.space_group_name_H-M   'P 1'
#
loop_
_entity.id
_entity.type
_entity.pdbx_description
1 polymer ?
#
loop_
_entity_poly.entity_id
_entity_poly.type
_entity_poly.pdbx_seq_one_letter_code
_entity_poly.pdbx_strand_id
1 'polypeptide(L)'
;MTPPSGHPFQVNLTSHPSKIATWVEIFTSTSANDEKTAVPFQRLGFVRFLSSEDAQFTAFQTLQSDRATAQTTLLRLVIHSCHQTKANLFSQVGLVAVTVLGPRPTSTFVLPTLASPAHSPSKSSSHLFTSSLSPLRAKYELKQLPSPSTRQDDDSPVRGRATFGAGPKSPLAVEVWVPHTQEHKTLEQICAHIQIGKQLALFANDEKLAKPWIALDREARALISRYQDAVETQDLEGLVHKFADLERRRHHQETLMHQQVRGIPDVVNRLRSEHWQDREKILRQLAESLQASSSSCDNSKAQPDPWFPATDEDASEIVIAALNDSHDHVFVAACALLQTLLATRRGFQDSLTGKSDVGFRGTFVMHVLLKHVEQPRFQPSDQQLVALLNLFAALLLSFHCCARIDIAPKRILQFLQRSDADLHENALQSL
;
A
#
# COMPACT_ATOMS: atom_id res chain seq x y z
N MET A 1 32.37 19.81 36.35
CA MET A 1 31.20 19.58 35.46
C MET A 1 31.52 18.38 34.59
N THR A 2 30.93 17.23 34.89
CA THR A 2 31.00 16.03 34.04
C THR A 2 30.16 16.28 32.77
N PRO A 3 30.65 15.96 31.57
CA PRO A 3 29.84 16.07 30.36
C PRO A 3 28.64 15.11 30.48
N PRO A 4 27.44 15.50 30.00
CA PRO A 4 26.30 14.59 29.98
C PRO A 4 26.65 13.39 29.09
N SER A 5 26.79 12.22 29.70
CA SER A 5 27.06 10.95 29.03
C SER A 5 25.80 10.40 28.34
N GLY A 6 25.14 11.25 27.54
CA GLY A 6 24.00 10.84 26.73
C GLY A 6 24.49 10.12 25.49
N HIS A 7 24.11 8.86 25.31
CA HIS A 7 24.30 8.20 24.02
C HIS A 7 23.48 8.92 22.94
N PRO A 8 24.01 9.08 21.71
CA PRO A 8 23.33 9.82 20.67
C PRO A 8 22.03 9.12 20.26
N PHE A 9 20.97 9.91 20.10
CA PHE A 9 19.71 9.46 19.51
C PHE A 9 19.83 9.58 17.99
N GLN A 10 19.60 8.47 17.28
CA GLN A 10 19.74 8.40 15.83
C GLN A 10 18.45 7.89 15.18
N VAL A 11 18.01 8.57 14.13
CA VAL A 11 16.89 8.14 13.28
C VAL A 11 17.41 7.94 11.87
N ASN A 12 17.24 6.74 11.32
CA ASN A 12 17.54 6.42 9.93
C ASN A 12 16.24 6.31 9.15
N LEU A 13 16.17 7.02 8.04
CA LEU A 13 15.05 6.96 7.11
C LEU A 13 15.53 6.39 5.77
N THR A 14 14.82 5.39 5.28
CA THR A 14 15.04 4.82 3.95
C THR A 14 13.82 5.14 3.10
N SER A 15 14.00 5.84 1.98
CA SER A 15 12.92 6.16 1.04
C SER A 15 12.90 5.20 -0.15
N HIS A 16 11.72 5.02 -0.74
CA HIS A 16 11.54 4.24 -1.95
C HIS A 16 12.25 4.92 -3.12
N PRO A 17 13.01 4.21 -3.97
CA PRO A 17 13.83 4.82 -5.02
C PRO A 17 13.06 5.72 -5.99
N SER A 18 11.79 5.41 -6.27
CA SER A 18 10.95 6.23 -7.14
C SER A 18 10.03 7.20 -6.41
N LYS A 19 9.92 7.19 -5.07
CA LYS A 19 8.95 8.01 -4.33
C LYS A 19 9.64 8.82 -3.23
N ILE A 20 10.66 9.57 -3.61
CA ILE A 20 11.59 10.19 -2.66
C ILE A 20 10.99 11.49 -2.11
N ALA A 21 10.85 11.60 -0.79
CA ALA A 21 10.45 12.85 -0.13
C ALA A 21 11.50 13.95 -0.34
N THR A 22 11.13 15.22 -0.49
CA THR A 22 12.10 16.32 -0.54
C THR A 22 12.75 16.53 0.82
N TRP A 23 11.94 16.58 1.87
CA TRP A 23 12.39 16.55 3.26
C TRP A 23 11.38 15.85 4.18
N VAL A 24 11.84 15.43 5.35
CA VAL A 24 11.03 14.86 6.42
C VAL A 24 11.44 15.52 7.72
N GLU A 25 10.50 16.18 8.39
CA GLU A 25 10.73 16.72 9.72
C GLU A 25 10.44 15.66 10.78
N ILE A 26 11.29 15.61 11.80
CA ILE A 26 11.25 14.60 12.83
C ILE A 26 10.94 15.29 14.15
N PHE A 27 9.89 14.81 14.82
CA PHE A 27 9.45 15.28 16.12
C PHE A 27 9.42 14.11 17.10
N THR A 28 9.73 14.40 18.36
CA THR A 28 9.75 13.43 19.45
C THR A 28 8.89 13.92 20.60
N SER A 29 8.25 13.00 21.33
CA SER A 29 7.61 13.30 22.61
C SER A 29 8.03 12.28 23.66
N THR A 30 8.11 12.75 24.91
CA THR A 30 8.36 11.93 26.10
C THR A 30 7.07 11.64 26.87
N SER A 31 5.92 12.18 26.43
CA SER A 31 4.65 11.96 27.11
C SER A 31 4.23 10.50 26.94
N ALA A 32 3.91 9.82 28.04
CA ALA A 32 3.08 8.64 27.97
C ALA A 32 1.68 9.08 27.48
N ASN A 33 1.04 8.24 26.69
CA ASN A 33 -0.15 8.57 25.92
C ASN A 33 -1.39 8.69 26.84
N ASP A 34 -1.60 9.83 27.49
CA ASP A 34 -2.85 10.14 28.18
C ASP A 34 -3.88 10.64 27.15
N GLU A 35 -4.87 9.79 26.84
CA GLU A 35 -5.84 9.92 25.73
C GLU A 35 -6.67 11.23 25.70
N LYS A 36 -6.58 12.08 26.73
CA LYS A 36 -7.41 13.28 26.88
C LYS A 36 -6.70 14.61 26.62
N THR A 37 -5.38 14.63 26.45
CA THR A 37 -4.63 15.88 26.24
C THR A 37 -3.75 15.82 25.00
N ALA A 38 -3.67 16.93 24.26
CA ALA A 38 -2.81 17.03 23.08
C ALA A 38 -1.34 16.80 23.48
N VAL A 39 -0.73 15.74 22.94
CA VAL A 39 0.66 15.37 23.24
C VAL A 39 1.62 16.46 22.73
N PRO A 40 2.47 17.05 23.59
CA PRO A 40 3.45 18.02 23.14
C PRO A 40 4.58 17.34 22.37
N PHE A 41 4.88 17.83 21.17
CA PHE A 41 5.96 17.33 20.32
C PHE A 41 7.09 18.35 20.24
N GLN A 42 8.32 17.90 20.47
CA GLN A 42 9.53 18.69 20.26
C GLN A 42 10.15 18.35 18.90
N ARG A 43 10.49 19.36 18.11
CA ARG A 43 11.20 19.17 16.83
C ARG A 43 12.64 18.75 17.10
N LEU A 44 13.00 17.56 16.62
CA LEU A 44 14.36 17.03 16.68
C LEU A 44 15.22 17.60 15.56
N GLY A 45 14.66 17.70 14.35
CA GLY A 45 15.35 18.20 13.17
C GLY A 45 14.59 17.85 11.89
N PHE A 46 15.31 17.83 10.78
CA PHE A 46 14.78 17.38 9.49
C PHE A 46 15.86 16.66 8.69
N VAL A 47 15.40 15.79 7.80
CA VAL A 47 16.22 15.07 6.83
C VAL A 47 15.84 15.55 5.45
N ARG A 48 16.81 15.90 4.61
CA ARG A 48 16.58 16.21 3.20
C ARG A 48 17.06 15.05 2.35
N PHE A 49 16.20 14.53 1.48
CA PHE A 49 16.66 13.56 0.49
C PHE A 49 17.06 14.30 -0.79
N LEU A 50 18.10 13.79 -1.43
CA LEU A 50 18.47 14.23 -2.76
C LEU A 50 17.64 13.46 -3.79
N SER A 51 17.54 14.01 -5.00
CA SER A 51 16.85 13.31 -6.09
C SER A 51 17.58 12.01 -6.40
N SER A 52 16.88 11.02 -6.97
CA SER A 52 17.50 9.75 -7.39
C SER A 52 18.53 9.92 -8.50
N GLU A 53 18.49 11.03 -9.24
CA GLU A 53 19.48 11.35 -10.27
C GLU A 53 20.82 11.78 -9.63
N ASP A 54 20.76 12.36 -8.43
CA ASP A 54 21.92 12.84 -7.67
C ASP A 54 22.47 11.77 -6.69
N ALA A 55 21.58 10.94 -6.13
CA ALA A 55 21.93 9.89 -5.18
C ALA A 55 21.98 8.54 -5.88
N GLN A 56 23.17 7.93 -5.98
CA GLN A 56 23.42 6.62 -6.58
C GLN A 56 22.59 5.50 -5.92
N PHE A 57 21.32 5.40 -6.31
CA PHE A 57 20.36 4.33 -6.07
C PHE A 57 19.94 4.02 -4.61
N THR A 58 20.40 4.74 -3.60
CA THR A 58 19.86 4.59 -2.22
C THR A 58 19.60 5.93 -1.55
N ALA A 59 18.31 6.27 -1.40
CA ALA A 59 17.84 7.40 -0.60
C ALA A 59 17.82 7.01 0.89
N PHE A 60 18.99 6.67 1.43
CA PHE A 60 19.21 6.44 2.85
C PHE A 60 19.73 7.73 3.48
N GLN A 61 19.07 8.19 4.53
CA GLN A 61 19.49 9.39 5.24
C GLN A 61 19.38 9.19 6.74
N THR A 62 20.36 9.73 7.46
CA THR A 62 20.50 9.60 8.90
C THR A 62 20.42 10.97 9.56
N LEU A 63 19.54 11.11 10.55
CA LEU A 63 19.57 12.22 11.49
C LEU A 63 20.18 11.72 12.81
N GLN A 64 21.34 12.26 13.18
CA GLN A 64 21.90 12.11 14.51
C GLN A 64 21.65 13.38 15.31
N SER A 65 21.18 13.23 16.54
CA SER A 65 20.97 14.34 17.46
C SER A 65 21.83 14.14 18.70
N ASP A 66 22.72 15.10 18.95
CA ASP A 66 23.55 15.18 20.16
C ASP A 66 22.76 15.66 21.38
N ARG A 67 21.51 16.08 21.19
CA ARG A 67 20.62 16.37 22.31
C ARG A 67 20.34 15.06 23.02
N ALA A 68 20.76 14.97 24.27
CA ALA A 68 20.34 13.92 25.19
C ALA A 68 18.82 13.99 25.34
N THR A 69 18.10 13.27 24.48
CA THR A 69 16.66 13.13 24.58
C THR A 69 16.37 12.17 25.73
N ALA A 70 15.63 12.66 26.72
CA ALA A 70 14.97 11.80 27.68
C ALA A 70 14.12 10.74 26.94
N GLN A 71 13.78 9.64 27.63
CA GLN A 71 13.05 8.50 27.08
C GLN A 71 11.95 8.94 26.09
N THR A 72 12.22 8.74 24.79
CA THR A 72 11.30 9.13 23.73
C THR A 72 10.28 8.00 23.57
N THR A 73 9.02 8.30 23.85
CA THR A 73 7.91 7.34 23.76
C THR A 73 7.23 7.41 22.40
N LEU A 74 7.23 8.59 21.76
CA LEU A 74 6.52 8.84 20.52
C LEU A 74 7.42 9.53 19.51
N LEU A 75 7.33 9.07 18.25
CA LEU A 75 7.96 9.68 17.09
C LEU A 75 6.86 10.16 16.14
N ARG A 76 6.94 11.42 15.71
CA ARG A 76 6.08 11.98 14.66
C ARG A 76 6.93 12.42 13.48
N LEU A 77 6.57 11.92 12.31
CA LEU A 77 7.18 12.32 11.04
C LEU A 77 6.24 13.26 10.31
N VAL A 78 6.76 14.41 9.86
CA VAL A 78 6.04 15.29 8.93
C VAL A 78 6.75 15.19 7.59
N ILE A 79 6.11 14.45 6.70
CA ILE A 79 6.58 14.22 5.34
C ILE A 79 6.01 15.35 4.47
N HIS A 80 6.86 15.99 3.68
CA HIS A 80 6.39 17.04 2.77
C HIS A 80 6.39 16.54 1.31
N SER A 81 6.57 17.44 0.34
CA SER A 81 6.54 17.11 -1.09
C SER A 81 7.55 16.01 -1.46
N CYS A 82 7.43 15.49 -2.68
CA CYS A 82 8.40 14.54 -3.24
C CYS A 82 9.18 15.15 -4.39
N HIS A 83 10.31 14.52 -4.72
CA HIS A 83 11.00 14.75 -5.98
C HIS A 83 10.16 14.22 -7.13
N GLN A 84 10.00 15.04 -8.17
CA GLN A 84 9.37 14.64 -9.41
C GLN A 84 10.34 13.73 -10.17
N THR A 85 9.92 12.49 -10.41
CA THR A 85 10.70 11.55 -11.21
C THR A 85 9.80 10.97 -12.29
N LYS A 86 10.39 10.47 -13.38
CA LYS A 86 9.63 9.78 -14.46
C LYS A 86 8.80 8.61 -13.93
N ALA A 87 9.23 8.00 -12.81
CA ALA A 87 8.54 6.89 -12.16
C ALA A 87 7.52 7.34 -11.09
N ASN A 88 7.43 8.65 -10.77
CA ASN A 88 6.55 9.21 -9.74
C ASN A 88 5.52 10.20 -10.30
N LEU A 89 4.79 9.79 -11.33
CA LEU A 89 3.83 10.65 -12.02
C LEU A 89 2.73 11.22 -11.10
N PHE A 90 2.52 10.61 -9.93
CA PHE A 90 1.47 10.95 -8.98
C PHE A 90 1.95 11.75 -7.77
N SER A 91 3.20 12.25 -7.80
CA SER A 91 3.78 13.02 -6.68
C SER A 91 3.67 12.31 -5.32
N GLN A 92 3.87 10.99 -5.30
CA GLN A 92 3.78 10.18 -4.09
C GLN A 92 5.10 10.18 -3.31
N VAL A 93 5.01 10.03 -2.00
CA VAL A 93 6.16 9.72 -1.14
C VAL A 93 6.07 8.27 -0.69
N GLY A 94 7.20 7.58 -0.62
CA GLY A 94 7.33 6.24 -0.07
C GLY A 94 8.49 6.19 0.91
N LEU A 95 8.20 5.84 2.16
CA LEU A 95 9.21 5.45 3.13
C LEU A 95 9.22 3.91 3.20
N VAL A 96 10.40 3.33 3.03
CA VAL A 96 10.63 1.88 3.10
C VAL A 96 10.87 1.46 4.55
N ALA A 97 11.66 2.24 5.29
CA ALA A 97 11.99 1.93 6.66
C ALA A 97 12.23 3.20 7.50
N VAL A 98 11.86 3.11 8.77
CA VAL A 98 12.19 4.09 9.82
C VAL A 98 12.86 3.30 10.94
N THR A 99 14.16 3.52 11.15
CA THR A 99 14.92 2.87 12.23
C THR A 99 15.30 3.90 13.27
N VAL A 100 14.86 3.70 14.50
CA VAL A 100 15.23 4.55 15.64
C VAL A 100 16.24 3.78 16.50
N LEU A 101 17.39 4.38 16.71
CA LEU A 101 18.46 3.85 17.56
C LEU A 101 18.61 4.80 18.75
N GLY A 102 18.37 4.26 19.95
CA GLY A 102 18.55 4.97 21.21
C GLY A 102 19.69 4.40 22.04
N PRO A 103 20.02 5.04 23.18
CA PRO A 103 20.86 4.44 24.21
C PRO A 103 20.33 3.04 24.54
N ARG A 104 21.19 2.02 24.53
CA ARG A 104 20.81 0.71 25.09
C ARG A 104 20.35 0.96 26.54
N PRO A 105 19.18 0.50 26.96
CA PRO A 105 18.83 0.56 28.37
C PRO A 105 19.89 -0.23 29.13
N THR A 106 20.67 0.44 29.97
CA THR A 106 21.58 -0.20 30.92
C THR A 106 20.81 -0.83 32.08
N SER A 107 19.52 -1.16 31.89
CA SER A 107 18.83 -2.00 32.85
C SER A 107 19.41 -3.40 32.69
N THR A 108 20.25 -3.79 33.64
CA THR A 108 20.29 -5.16 34.12
C THR A 108 18.84 -5.58 34.37
N PHE A 109 18.20 -6.18 33.38
CA PHE A 109 17.00 -6.96 33.57
C PHE A 109 17.43 -8.13 34.45
N VAL A 110 17.30 -7.99 35.76
CA VAL A 110 17.16 -9.15 36.62
C VAL A 110 15.79 -9.71 36.23
N LEU A 111 15.79 -10.76 35.42
CA LEU A 111 14.61 -11.60 35.24
C LEU A 111 14.06 -11.91 36.64
N PRO A 112 12.74 -11.78 36.89
CA PRO A 112 12.17 -12.31 38.11
C PRO A 112 12.53 -13.79 38.10
N THR A 113 13.39 -14.18 39.04
CA THR A 113 13.71 -15.60 39.23
C THR A 113 12.41 -16.23 39.67
N LEU A 114 11.73 -16.91 38.74
CA LEU A 114 10.66 -17.84 39.06
C LEU A 114 11.24 -18.78 40.11
N ALA A 115 10.73 -18.69 41.34
CA ALA A 115 11.07 -19.58 42.42
C ALA A 115 10.72 -21.01 41.96
N SER A 116 11.73 -21.76 41.53
CA SER A 116 11.58 -23.19 41.27
C SER A 116 11.73 -23.93 42.60
N PRO A 117 10.86 -24.92 42.88
CA PRO A 117 10.83 -25.59 44.16
C PRO A 117 12.10 -26.43 44.38
N ALA A 118 12.54 -26.42 45.63
CA ALA A 118 13.74 -27.07 46.11
C ALA A 118 13.82 -28.56 45.70
N HIS A 119 14.91 -28.93 45.02
CA HIS A 119 15.49 -30.26 45.12
C HIS A 119 17.03 -30.18 45.09
N SER A 120 17.62 -31.11 45.83
CA SER A 120 18.97 -31.22 46.40
C SER A 120 20.09 -31.57 45.38
N PRO A 121 21.38 -31.54 45.78
CA PRO A 121 22.50 -31.26 44.89
C PRO A 121 23.16 -32.52 44.32
N SER A 122 23.67 -32.44 43.09
CA SER A 122 24.78 -33.29 42.63
C SER A 122 25.74 -32.58 41.66
N LYS A 123 26.96 -32.46 42.18
CA LYS A 123 28.31 -32.33 41.61
C LYS A 123 28.53 -32.10 40.09
N SER A 124 29.44 -31.14 39.84
CA SER A 124 30.44 -31.03 38.76
C SER A 124 29.91 -30.94 37.33
N SER A 125 30.21 -29.90 36.55
CA SER A 125 31.54 -29.64 36.01
C SER A 125 31.53 -28.28 35.29
N SER A 126 32.54 -27.46 35.55
CA SER A 126 32.80 -26.14 34.98
C SER A 126 33.58 -26.25 33.67
N HIS A 127 33.11 -25.64 32.57
CA HIS A 127 33.99 -25.11 31.53
C HIS A 127 33.42 -23.82 30.92
N LEU A 128 34.28 -22.79 30.95
CA LEU A 128 34.11 -21.43 30.46
C LEU A 128 34.13 -21.39 28.93
N PHE A 129 33.26 -20.60 28.30
CA PHE A 129 33.61 -19.89 27.06
C PHE A 129 32.89 -18.54 26.99
N THR A 130 33.69 -17.49 27.11
CA THR A 130 33.37 -16.11 26.76
C THR A 130 33.70 -15.90 25.29
N SER A 131 32.74 -15.47 24.47
CA SER A 131 33.00 -15.06 23.09
C SER A 131 32.39 -13.68 22.85
N SER A 132 33.26 -12.66 22.82
CA SER A 132 32.94 -11.30 22.42
C SER A 132 32.81 -11.22 20.89
N LEU A 133 31.76 -10.60 20.39
CA LEU A 133 31.64 -10.24 18.98
C LEU A 133 31.71 -8.71 18.84
N SER A 134 32.75 -8.25 18.16
CA SER A 134 32.96 -6.86 17.75
C SER A 134 32.37 -6.63 16.34
N PRO A 135 31.68 -5.52 16.04
CA PRO A 135 31.32 -5.19 14.66
C PRO A 135 32.47 -4.49 13.93
N LEU A 136 32.79 -5.01 12.74
CA LEU A 136 33.68 -4.42 11.75
C LEU A 136 33.18 -3.03 11.31
N ARG A 137 34.02 -2.01 11.54
CA ARG A 137 33.83 -0.62 11.10
C ARG A 137 34.57 -0.43 9.78
N ALA A 138 33.84 -0.30 8.67
CA ALA A 138 34.42 0.19 7.42
C ALA A 138 34.84 1.66 7.60
N LYS A 139 36.12 1.96 7.44
CA LYS A 139 36.68 3.32 7.41
C LYS A 139 36.59 3.85 5.99
N TYR A 140 35.92 4.99 5.81
CA TYR A 140 36.14 5.86 4.65
C TYR A 140 36.63 7.21 5.17
N GLU A 141 37.84 7.58 4.73
CA GLU A 141 38.47 8.88 5.01
C GLU A 141 37.80 9.97 4.17
N LEU A 142 37.26 10.97 4.87
CA LEU A 142 36.73 12.19 4.26
C LEU A 142 37.90 13.17 4.05
N LYS A 143 38.32 13.37 2.79
CA LYS A 143 39.25 14.45 2.43
C LYS A 143 38.58 15.81 2.70
N GLN A 144 39.14 16.56 3.64
CA GLN A 144 38.74 17.94 3.93
C GLN A 144 39.22 18.85 2.78
N LEU A 145 38.30 19.60 2.17
CA LEU A 145 38.64 20.75 1.31
C LEU A 145 38.79 22.02 2.16
N PRO A 146 39.68 22.95 1.76
CA PRO A 146 40.02 24.12 2.56
C PRO A 146 38.95 25.23 2.48
N SER A 147 38.79 25.91 3.62
CA SER A 147 37.94 27.09 3.80
C SER A 147 38.40 28.28 2.96
N PRO A 148 37.51 29.10 2.38
CA PRO A 148 37.92 30.32 1.70
C PRO A 148 38.13 31.46 2.71
N SER A 149 39.27 32.12 2.53
CA SER A 149 39.71 33.32 3.23
C SER A 149 38.84 34.54 2.89
N THR A 150 38.59 35.32 3.94
CA THR A 150 38.13 36.70 3.98
C THR A 150 38.86 37.59 2.97
N ARG A 151 38.13 38.30 2.11
CA ARG A 151 38.59 39.56 1.48
C ARG A 151 37.46 40.59 1.44
N GLN A 152 37.86 41.77 1.87
CA GLN A 152 37.17 43.03 1.98
C GLN A 152 36.92 43.71 0.62
N ASP A 153 35.86 44.53 0.66
CA ASP A 153 35.63 45.83 0.00
C ASP A 153 35.70 45.91 -1.53
N ASP A 154 34.53 46.19 -2.14
CA ASP A 154 34.41 47.34 -3.05
C ASP A 154 32.96 47.82 -3.21
N ASP A 155 32.80 49.14 -3.14
CA ASP A 155 31.58 49.94 -3.23
C ASP A 155 31.00 50.00 -4.64
N SER A 156 29.66 49.90 -4.79
CA SER A 156 28.84 50.79 -5.65
C SER A 156 27.34 50.41 -5.68
N PRO A 157 26.43 51.40 -5.81
CA PRO A 157 24.99 51.18 -5.65
C PRO A 157 24.26 51.00 -6.99
N VAL A 158 23.39 49.98 -7.10
CA VAL A 158 22.40 49.90 -8.18
C VAL A 158 21.02 49.56 -7.62
N ARG A 159 20.09 50.50 -7.88
CA ARG A 159 18.64 50.37 -7.70
C ARG A 159 18.10 49.09 -8.32
N GLY A 160 17.30 48.35 -7.54
CA GLY A 160 16.48 47.24 -8.05
C GLY A 160 15.29 47.00 -7.14
N ARG A 161 14.21 47.73 -7.41
CA ARG A 161 12.87 47.55 -6.82
C ARG A 161 12.34 46.17 -7.23
N ALA A 162 12.12 45.27 -6.26
CA ALA A 162 11.34 44.05 -6.46
C ALA A 162 10.34 43.86 -5.32
N THR A 163 9.10 43.74 -5.73
CA THR A 163 7.87 43.60 -4.95
C THR A 163 7.80 42.25 -4.23
N PHE A 164 7.43 42.27 -2.94
CA PHE A 164 7.02 41.09 -2.19
C PHE A 164 5.65 40.60 -2.68
N GLY A 165 5.66 39.54 -3.49
CA GLY A 165 4.47 38.80 -3.90
C GLY A 165 4.16 37.68 -2.91
N ALA A 166 2.88 37.55 -2.55
CA ALA A 166 2.31 36.59 -1.62
C ALA A 166 2.77 35.13 -1.87
N GLY A 167 3.21 34.46 -0.81
CA GLY A 167 3.55 33.04 -0.84
C GLY A 167 2.31 32.16 -1.01
N PRO A 168 2.38 31.08 -1.80
CA PRO A 168 1.27 30.13 -1.90
C PRO A 168 1.17 29.31 -0.61
N LYS A 169 -0.06 29.24 -0.07
CA LYS A 169 -0.41 28.39 1.07
C LYS A 169 -0.09 26.93 0.76
N SER A 170 0.72 26.31 1.60
CA SER A 170 1.08 24.88 1.54
C SER A 170 -0.17 24.01 1.71
N PRO A 171 -0.47 23.06 0.80
CA PRO A 171 -1.54 22.10 1.05
C PRO A 171 -1.00 20.87 1.80
N LEU A 172 -1.66 20.59 2.92
CA LEU A 172 -2.11 19.29 3.43
C LEU A 172 -1.08 18.15 3.55
N ALA A 173 -0.80 17.78 4.80
CA ALA A 173 -0.19 16.51 5.16
C ALA A 173 -1.09 15.35 4.72
N VAL A 174 -0.53 14.39 3.99
CA VAL A 174 -1.21 13.18 3.53
C VAL A 174 -0.66 11.98 4.30
N GLU A 175 -1.59 11.18 4.82
CA GLU A 175 -1.37 9.89 5.46
C GLU A 175 -1.01 8.86 4.36
N VAL A 176 0.22 8.34 4.38
CA VAL A 176 0.76 7.47 3.32
C VAL A 176 0.65 6.00 3.74
N TRP A 177 -0.07 5.22 2.93
CA TRP A 177 -0.18 3.77 3.02
C TRP A 177 1.02 3.07 2.36
N VAL A 178 1.52 2.03 3.02
CA VAL A 178 2.56 1.12 2.52
C VAL A 178 1.86 -0.08 1.87
N PRO A 179 2.09 -0.41 0.58
CA PRO A 179 1.58 -1.65 0.01
C PRO A 179 2.30 -2.82 0.68
N HIS A 180 1.50 -3.78 1.17
CA HIS A 180 1.88 -5.10 1.71
C HIS A 180 3.39 -5.30 1.82
N THR A 181 3.95 -4.98 2.99
CA THR A 181 5.15 -5.67 3.45
C THR A 181 4.89 -7.15 3.25
N GLN A 182 5.67 -7.83 2.39
CA GLN A 182 5.63 -9.29 2.35
C GLN A 182 6.05 -9.75 3.75
N GLU A 183 5.07 -9.99 4.61
CA GLU A 183 5.29 -10.71 5.85
C GLU A 183 5.83 -12.06 5.41
N HIS A 184 7.12 -12.29 5.65
CA HIS A 184 7.71 -13.60 5.47
C HIS A 184 6.94 -14.55 6.40
N LYS A 185 6.11 -15.41 5.81
CA LYS A 185 5.31 -16.35 6.57
C LYS A 185 6.24 -17.34 7.25
N THR A 186 5.96 -17.66 8.50
CA THR A 186 6.68 -18.72 9.19
C THR A 186 6.40 -20.06 8.51
N LEU A 187 7.26 -21.04 8.73
CA LEU A 187 7.09 -22.37 8.17
C LEU A 187 5.75 -23.00 8.60
N GLU A 188 5.38 -22.81 9.85
CA GLU A 188 4.11 -23.28 10.41
C GLU A 188 2.92 -22.65 9.70
N GLN A 189 3.00 -21.35 9.38
CA GLN A 189 1.96 -20.64 8.63
C GLN A 189 1.85 -21.17 7.19
N ILE A 190 2.97 -21.42 6.50
CA ILE A 190 2.97 -22.00 5.15
C ILE A 190 2.29 -23.37 5.17
N CYS A 191 2.63 -24.23 6.14
CA CYS A 191 2.05 -25.56 6.29
C CYS A 191 0.55 -25.50 6.64
N ALA A 192 0.15 -24.61 7.53
CA ALA A 192 -1.26 -24.40 7.86
C ALA A 192 -2.06 -24.00 6.62
N HIS A 193 -1.54 -23.08 5.80
CA HIS A 193 -2.20 -22.66 4.56
C HIS A 193 -2.30 -23.81 3.54
N ILE A 194 -1.26 -24.63 3.40
CA ILE A 194 -1.29 -25.83 2.54
C ILE A 194 -2.37 -26.81 3.00
N GLN A 195 -2.46 -27.03 4.31
CA GLN A 195 -3.46 -27.94 4.87
C GLN A 195 -4.89 -27.42 4.68
N ILE A 196 -5.12 -26.12 4.85
CA ILE A 196 -6.42 -25.47 4.56
C ILE A 196 -6.77 -25.65 3.08
N GLY A 197 -5.85 -25.32 2.15
CA GLY A 197 -6.07 -25.47 0.71
C GLY A 197 -6.41 -26.92 0.31
N LYS A 198 -5.71 -27.89 0.90
CA LYS A 198 -6.00 -29.32 0.74
C LYS A 198 -7.42 -29.70 1.20
N GLN A 199 -7.84 -29.24 2.38
CA GLN A 199 -9.18 -29.54 2.89
C GLN A 199 -10.28 -28.91 2.02
N LEU A 200 -10.08 -27.67 1.58
CA LEU A 200 -11.01 -26.99 0.68
C LEU A 200 -11.13 -27.71 -0.68
N ALA A 201 -10.00 -28.14 -1.25
CA ALA A 201 -10.00 -28.89 -2.50
C ALA A 201 -10.68 -30.26 -2.38
N LEU A 202 -10.48 -30.96 -1.26
CA LEU A 202 -11.18 -32.22 -0.97
C LEU A 202 -12.69 -32.00 -0.77
N PHE A 203 -13.07 -30.94 -0.06
CA PHE A 203 -14.47 -30.58 0.16
C PHE A 203 -15.20 -30.24 -1.14
N ALA A 204 -14.52 -29.59 -2.09
CA ALA A 204 -15.06 -29.31 -3.43
C ALA A 204 -15.29 -30.59 -4.27
N ASN A 205 -14.82 -31.76 -3.80
CA ASN A 205 -14.89 -33.04 -4.49
C ASN A 205 -14.31 -33.01 -5.93
N ASP A 206 -13.34 -32.12 -6.17
CA ASP A 206 -12.61 -32.01 -7.44
C ASP A 206 -11.23 -32.64 -7.28
N GLU A 207 -11.07 -33.84 -7.86
CA GLU A 207 -9.83 -34.59 -7.80
C GLU A 207 -8.66 -33.87 -8.50
N LYS A 208 -8.95 -33.03 -9.52
CA LYS A 208 -7.91 -32.26 -10.23
C LYS A 208 -7.35 -31.15 -9.35
N LEU A 209 -8.17 -30.54 -8.52
CA LEU A 209 -7.74 -29.57 -7.50
C LEU A 209 -7.04 -30.23 -6.31
N ALA A 210 -7.57 -31.37 -5.85
CA ALA A 210 -7.05 -32.01 -4.64
C ALA A 210 -5.63 -32.57 -4.83
N LYS A 211 -5.30 -33.12 -6.01
CA LYS A 211 -4.00 -33.75 -6.30
C LYS A 211 -2.80 -32.82 -6.05
N PRO A 212 -2.74 -31.59 -6.60
CA PRO A 212 -1.66 -30.64 -6.33
C PRO A 212 -1.50 -30.29 -4.85
N TRP A 213 -2.60 -30.04 -4.13
CA TRP A 213 -2.54 -29.71 -2.70
C TRP A 213 -2.05 -30.86 -1.83
N ILE A 214 -2.43 -32.10 -2.16
CA ILE A 214 -1.92 -33.31 -1.49
C ILE A 214 -0.41 -33.44 -1.73
N ALA A 215 0.07 -33.16 -2.93
CA ALA A 215 1.50 -33.19 -3.23
C ALA A 215 2.28 -32.12 -2.44
N LEU A 216 1.76 -30.89 -2.37
CA LEU A 216 2.35 -29.81 -1.57
C LEU A 216 2.38 -30.15 -0.08
N ASP A 217 1.32 -30.74 0.47
CA ASP A 217 1.28 -31.17 1.89
C ASP A 217 2.34 -32.23 2.20
N ARG A 218 2.53 -33.22 1.30
CA ARG A 218 3.59 -34.23 1.44
C ARG A 218 4.98 -33.60 1.41
N GLU A 219 5.21 -32.69 0.48
CA GLU A 219 6.50 -32.01 0.36
C GLU A 219 6.78 -31.10 1.55
N ALA A 220 5.79 -30.34 2.03
CA ALA A 220 5.90 -29.49 3.20
C ALA A 220 6.31 -30.30 4.44
N ARG A 221 5.67 -31.46 4.67
CA ARG A 221 6.03 -32.37 5.78
C ARG A 221 7.44 -32.92 5.64
N ALA A 222 7.85 -33.29 4.42
CA ALA A 222 9.22 -33.75 4.17
C ALA A 222 10.26 -32.65 4.42
N LEU A 223 9.96 -31.41 4.07
CA LEU A 223 10.83 -30.26 4.32
C LEU A 223 10.90 -29.89 5.81
N ILE A 224 9.79 -29.98 6.56
CA ILE A 224 9.80 -29.80 8.02
C ILE A 224 10.72 -30.82 8.68
N SER A 225 10.61 -32.11 8.32
CA SER A 225 11.48 -33.16 8.87
C SER A 225 12.96 -32.84 8.62
N ARG A 226 13.31 -32.46 7.38
CA ARG A 226 14.69 -32.07 7.04
C ARG A 226 15.15 -30.82 7.76
N TYR A 227 14.26 -29.87 8.00
CA TYR A 227 14.58 -28.66 8.74
C TYR A 227 14.91 -28.97 10.20
N GLN A 228 14.18 -29.89 10.83
CA GLN A 228 14.50 -30.36 12.18
C GLN A 228 15.90 -31.00 12.22
N ASP A 229 16.21 -31.89 11.26
CA ASP A 229 17.54 -32.51 11.15
C ASP A 229 18.66 -31.49 10.84
N ALA A 230 18.36 -30.48 10.01
CA ALA A 230 19.31 -29.45 9.61
C ALA A 230 19.61 -28.43 10.72
N VAL A 231 18.64 -28.15 11.58
CA VAL A 231 18.84 -27.30 12.77
C VAL A 231 19.84 -27.96 13.71
N GLU A 232 19.84 -29.29 13.83
CA GLU A 232 20.83 -30.03 14.63
C GLU A 232 22.24 -30.01 14.00
N THR A 233 22.33 -29.94 12.67
CA THR A 233 23.59 -30.03 11.91
C THR A 233 24.14 -28.69 11.40
N GLN A 234 23.41 -27.59 11.59
CA GLN A 234 23.73 -26.21 11.17
C GLN A 234 23.83 -25.98 9.64
N ASP A 235 23.28 -26.85 8.79
CA ASP A 235 23.26 -26.67 7.33
C ASP A 235 21.89 -26.22 6.80
N LEU A 236 21.63 -24.91 6.83
CA LEU A 236 20.30 -24.33 6.54
C LEU A 236 20.16 -23.72 5.13
N GLU A 237 21.27 -23.47 4.42
CA GLU A 237 21.27 -22.64 3.21
C GLU A 237 20.46 -23.28 2.05
N GLY A 238 20.52 -24.60 1.92
CA GLY A 238 19.75 -25.35 0.92
C GLY A 238 18.25 -25.48 1.21
N LEU A 239 17.81 -25.23 2.46
CA LEU A 239 16.40 -25.36 2.86
C LEU A 239 15.61 -24.09 2.63
N VAL A 240 16.23 -22.91 2.84
CA VAL A 240 15.59 -21.61 2.63
C VAL A 240 15.03 -21.48 1.22
N HIS A 241 15.81 -21.86 0.20
CA HIS A 241 15.36 -21.85 -1.19
C HIS A 241 14.20 -22.81 -1.47
N LYS A 242 14.18 -23.98 -0.84
CA LYS A 242 13.10 -24.97 -0.99
C LYS A 242 11.80 -24.47 -0.35
N PHE A 243 11.88 -23.77 0.78
CA PHE A 243 10.71 -23.15 1.40
C PHE A 243 10.14 -22.00 0.58
N ALA A 244 11.01 -21.14 0.04
CA ALA A 244 10.57 -20.08 -0.87
C ALA A 244 9.89 -20.66 -2.12
N ASP A 245 10.40 -21.78 -2.65
CA ASP A 245 9.76 -22.47 -3.78
C ASP A 245 8.40 -23.07 -3.42
N LEU A 246 8.30 -23.72 -2.26
CA LEU A 246 7.06 -24.27 -1.72
C LEU A 246 6.00 -23.17 -1.54
N GLU A 247 6.37 -22.02 -1.00
CA GLU A 247 5.46 -20.89 -0.80
C GLU A 247 4.93 -20.33 -2.13
N ARG A 248 5.82 -20.19 -3.14
CA ARG A 248 5.42 -19.77 -4.50
C ARG A 248 4.43 -20.75 -5.11
N ARG A 249 4.69 -22.06 -5.03
CA ARG A 249 3.78 -23.08 -5.58
C ARG A 249 2.45 -23.14 -4.83
N ARG A 250 2.45 -23.01 -3.51
CA ARG A 250 1.23 -22.87 -2.70
C ARG A 250 0.42 -21.65 -3.13
N HIS A 251 1.06 -20.50 -3.34
CA HIS A 251 0.37 -19.29 -3.79
C HIS A 251 -0.25 -19.44 -5.17
N HIS A 252 0.47 -20.10 -6.07
CA HIS A 252 -0.06 -20.45 -7.38
C HIS A 252 -1.31 -21.35 -7.29
N GLN A 253 -1.29 -22.39 -6.44
CA GLN A 253 -2.44 -23.27 -6.24
C GLN A 253 -3.63 -22.56 -5.58
N GLU A 254 -3.38 -21.66 -4.63
CA GLU A 254 -4.43 -20.81 -4.04
C GLU A 254 -5.09 -19.93 -5.09
N THR A 255 -4.30 -19.38 -6.02
CA THR A 255 -4.81 -18.59 -7.15
C THR A 255 -5.69 -19.44 -8.06
N LEU A 256 -5.26 -20.66 -8.42
CA LEU A 256 -6.06 -21.57 -9.25
C LEU A 256 -7.36 -22.01 -8.56
N MET A 257 -7.29 -22.32 -7.26
CA MET A 257 -8.46 -22.69 -6.47
C MET A 257 -9.45 -21.52 -6.37
N HIS A 258 -8.97 -20.30 -6.13
CA HIS A 258 -9.82 -19.11 -6.18
C HIS A 258 -10.43 -18.89 -7.56
N GLN A 259 -9.69 -19.14 -8.64
CA GLN A 259 -10.25 -19.09 -9.98
C GLN A 259 -11.37 -20.13 -10.17
N GLN A 260 -11.20 -21.38 -9.74
CA GLN A 260 -12.19 -22.42 -9.99
C GLN A 260 -13.42 -22.38 -9.07
N VAL A 261 -13.25 -22.00 -7.80
CA VAL A 261 -14.36 -21.92 -6.82
C VAL A 261 -15.23 -20.70 -7.06
N ARG A 262 -14.67 -19.63 -7.61
CA ARG A 262 -15.43 -18.46 -8.03
C ARG A 262 -15.98 -18.75 -9.41
N GLY A 263 -17.30 -18.78 -9.64
CA GLY A 263 -17.88 -18.84 -11.00
C GLY A 263 -17.57 -17.63 -11.90
N ILE A 264 -16.70 -16.74 -11.44
CA ILE A 264 -16.33 -15.46 -12.06
C ILE A 264 -15.42 -15.57 -13.29
N PRO A 265 -14.52 -16.57 -13.47
CA PRO A 265 -13.86 -16.75 -14.74
C PRO A 265 -14.85 -16.95 -15.86
N ASP A 266 -16.03 -17.53 -15.63
CA ASP A 266 -17.02 -17.68 -16.70
C ASP A 266 -17.55 -16.32 -17.15
N VAL A 267 -17.92 -15.44 -16.21
CA VAL A 267 -18.39 -14.09 -16.54
C VAL A 267 -17.28 -13.27 -17.19
N VAL A 268 -16.07 -13.25 -16.63
CA VAL A 268 -14.93 -12.52 -17.20
C VAL A 268 -14.52 -13.09 -18.55
N ASN A 269 -14.51 -14.41 -18.73
CA ASN A 269 -14.21 -15.03 -20.03
C ASN A 269 -15.30 -14.74 -21.06
N ARG A 270 -16.56 -14.62 -20.64
CA ARG A 270 -17.66 -14.23 -21.54
C ARG A 270 -17.67 -12.75 -21.86
N LEU A 271 -17.15 -11.91 -20.97
CA LEU A 271 -16.75 -10.54 -21.30
C LEU A 271 -15.54 -10.48 -22.24
N ARG A 272 -14.92 -11.62 -22.60
CA ARG A 272 -13.98 -11.73 -23.72
C ARG A 272 -14.62 -12.30 -24.98
N SER A 273 -15.94 -12.47 -25.02
CA SER A 273 -16.66 -12.83 -26.26
C SER A 273 -16.30 -11.84 -27.36
N GLU A 274 -16.12 -12.31 -28.60
CA GLU A 274 -15.85 -11.44 -29.74
C GLU A 274 -17.03 -10.51 -30.03
N HIS A 275 -18.27 -10.96 -29.75
CA HIS A 275 -19.48 -10.18 -29.98
C HIS A 275 -19.76 -9.21 -28.84
N TRP A 276 -19.75 -7.91 -29.15
CA TRP A 276 -19.97 -6.85 -28.16
C TRP A 276 -21.38 -6.89 -27.57
N GLN A 277 -22.38 -7.37 -28.32
CA GLN A 277 -23.77 -7.48 -27.87
C GLN A 277 -23.90 -8.46 -26.69
N ASP A 278 -23.12 -9.55 -26.70
CA ASP A 278 -23.12 -10.52 -25.60
C ASP A 278 -22.52 -9.90 -24.34
N ARG A 279 -21.41 -9.16 -24.50
CA ARG A 279 -20.75 -8.46 -23.39
C ARG A 279 -21.69 -7.42 -22.76
N GLU A 280 -22.32 -6.60 -23.59
CA GLU A 280 -23.31 -5.62 -23.18
C GLU A 280 -24.48 -6.28 -22.43
N LYS A 281 -25.04 -7.36 -23.00
CA LYS A 281 -26.16 -8.10 -22.39
C LYS A 281 -25.80 -8.66 -21.03
N ILE A 282 -24.59 -9.22 -20.87
CA ILE A 282 -24.10 -9.74 -19.59
C ILE A 282 -24.04 -8.63 -18.54
N LEU A 283 -23.47 -7.46 -18.89
CA LEU A 283 -23.34 -6.34 -17.96
C LEU A 283 -24.70 -5.80 -17.52
N ARG A 284 -25.66 -5.70 -18.45
CA ARG A 284 -27.05 -5.29 -18.12
C ARG A 284 -27.74 -6.30 -17.21
N GLN A 285 -27.63 -7.59 -17.50
CA GLN A 285 -28.21 -8.65 -16.67
C GLN A 285 -27.63 -8.64 -15.25
N LEU A 286 -26.33 -8.39 -15.10
CA LEU A 286 -25.69 -8.24 -13.79
C LEU A 286 -26.23 -7.02 -13.03
N ALA A 287 -26.40 -5.89 -13.71
CA ALA A 287 -26.94 -4.67 -13.10
C ALA A 287 -28.40 -4.87 -12.65
N GLU A 288 -29.26 -5.43 -13.51
CA GLU A 288 -30.66 -5.73 -13.19
C GLU A 288 -30.77 -6.69 -12.00
N SER A 289 -29.92 -7.71 -11.97
CA SER A 289 -29.90 -8.69 -10.90
C SER A 289 -29.46 -8.05 -9.58
N LEU A 290 -28.42 -7.20 -9.57
CA LEU A 290 -28.00 -6.43 -8.39
C LEU A 290 -29.14 -5.54 -7.87
N GLN A 291 -29.86 -4.86 -8.75
CA GLN A 291 -31.02 -4.05 -8.36
C GLN A 291 -32.13 -4.92 -7.75
N ALA A 292 -32.48 -6.04 -8.37
CA ALA A 292 -33.48 -6.97 -7.86
C ALA A 292 -33.09 -7.49 -6.47
N SER A 293 -31.82 -7.85 -6.26
CA SER A 293 -31.31 -8.32 -4.96
C SER A 293 -31.41 -7.27 -3.86
N SER A 294 -31.22 -5.98 -4.19
CA SER A 294 -31.31 -4.89 -3.22
C SER A 294 -32.75 -4.63 -2.73
N SER A 295 -33.75 -4.99 -3.53
CA SER A 295 -35.17 -4.82 -3.20
C SER A 295 -35.75 -5.98 -2.36
N SER A 296 -35.08 -7.13 -2.33
CA SER A 296 -35.55 -8.34 -1.66
C SER A 296 -34.99 -8.43 -0.24
N CYS A 297 -35.55 -7.66 0.69
CA CYS A 297 -35.09 -7.62 2.08
C CYS A 297 -35.46 -8.86 2.92
N ASP A 298 -36.30 -9.77 2.41
CA ASP A 298 -36.96 -10.83 3.22
C ASP A 298 -36.54 -12.28 2.92
N ASN A 299 -35.57 -12.52 2.04
CA ASN A 299 -35.30 -13.89 1.57
C ASN A 299 -34.22 -14.64 2.35
N SER A 300 -34.61 -15.24 3.47
CA SER A 300 -33.78 -16.23 4.20
C SER A 300 -33.59 -17.58 3.47
N LYS A 301 -34.09 -17.74 2.23
CA LYS A 301 -34.05 -19.03 1.50
C LYS A 301 -33.72 -18.96 0.01
N ALA A 302 -33.45 -17.80 -0.57
CA ALA A 302 -33.04 -17.74 -1.97
C ALA A 302 -31.59 -18.24 -2.10
N GLN A 303 -31.37 -19.32 -2.85
CA GLN A 303 -30.00 -19.72 -3.21
C GLN A 303 -29.36 -18.58 -4.01
N PRO A 304 -28.10 -18.22 -3.70
CA PRO A 304 -27.38 -17.20 -4.45
C PRO A 304 -27.27 -17.66 -5.91
N ASP A 305 -27.74 -16.82 -6.82
CA ASP A 305 -27.64 -17.08 -8.25
C ASP A 305 -26.14 -17.23 -8.59
N PRO A 306 -25.67 -18.35 -9.18
CA PRO A 306 -24.25 -18.65 -9.36
C PRO A 306 -23.48 -17.65 -10.23
N TRP A 307 -24.19 -16.70 -10.82
CA TRP A 307 -23.71 -15.65 -11.72
C TRP A 307 -23.30 -14.37 -11.00
N PHE A 308 -23.62 -14.24 -9.71
CA PHE A 308 -23.30 -13.02 -8.98
C PHE A 308 -21.80 -12.91 -8.68
N PRO A 309 -21.21 -11.71 -8.81
CA PRO A 309 -19.90 -11.46 -8.23
C PRO A 309 -19.99 -11.67 -6.72
N ALA A 310 -19.38 -12.77 -6.26
CA ALA A 310 -19.43 -13.19 -4.87
C ALA A 310 -18.78 -12.14 -3.94
N THR A 311 -17.84 -11.35 -4.46
CA THR A 311 -17.14 -10.31 -3.73
C THR A 311 -17.12 -8.97 -4.49
N ASP A 312 -16.80 -7.89 -3.79
CA ASP A 312 -16.62 -6.56 -4.39
C ASP A 312 -15.38 -6.51 -5.31
N GLU A 313 -14.44 -7.43 -5.12
CA GLU A 313 -13.26 -7.62 -5.99
C GLU A 313 -13.66 -8.04 -7.39
N ASP A 314 -14.49 -9.08 -7.45
CA ASP A 314 -14.94 -9.66 -8.71
C ASP A 314 -15.77 -8.63 -9.50
N ALA A 315 -16.62 -7.88 -8.80
CA ALA A 315 -17.38 -6.78 -9.38
C ALA A 315 -16.46 -5.67 -9.94
N SER A 316 -15.39 -5.34 -9.22
CA SER A 316 -14.41 -4.34 -9.66
C SER A 316 -13.66 -4.79 -10.91
N GLU A 317 -13.21 -6.04 -10.96
CA GLU A 317 -12.52 -6.60 -12.13
C GLU A 317 -13.41 -6.61 -13.38
N ILE A 318 -14.68 -7.03 -13.22
CA ILE A 318 -15.68 -7.03 -14.30
C ILE A 318 -15.87 -5.60 -14.85
N VAL A 319 -16.08 -4.62 -13.98
CA VAL A 319 -16.28 -3.23 -14.38
C VAL A 319 -15.03 -2.66 -15.04
N ILE A 320 -13.84 -2.93 -14.53
CA ILE A 320 -12.57 -2.45 -15.10
C ILE A 320 -12.35 -3.03 -16.49
N ALA A 321 -12.62 -4.31 -16.69
CA ALA A 321 -12.52 -4.94 -18.00
C ALA A 321 -13.49 -4.28 -18.99
N ALA A 322 -14.74 -4.07 -18.58
CA ALA A 322 -15.78 -3.51 -19.43
C ALA A 322 -15.62 -2.00 -19.72
N LEU A 323 -15.06 -1.22 -18.78
CA LEU A 323 -14.73 0.20 -18.99
C LEU A 323 -13.58 0.42 -19.97
N ASN A 324 -12.77 -0.62 -20.25
CA ASN A 324 -11.72 -0.56 -21.27
C ASN A 324 -12.16 -1.18 -22.61
N ASP A 325 -13.44 -1.51 -22.77
CA ASP A 325 -13.96 -2.05 -24.02
C ASP A 325 -13.92 -1.01 -25.14
N SER A 326 -13.63 -1.44 -26.37
CA SER A 326 -13.58 -0.56 -27.53
C SER A 326 -14.96 -0.17 -28.07
N HIS A 327 -16.03 -0.84 -27.63
CA HIS A 327 -17.39 -0.56 -28.08
C HIS A 327 -18.17 0.28 -27.08
N ASP A 328 -18.73 1.39 -27.56
CA ASP A 328 -19.49 2.36 -26.77
C ASP A 328 -20.64 1.75 -25.96
N HIS A 329 -21.38 0.81 -26.55
CA HIS A 329 -22.50 0.14 -25.90
C HIS A 329 -22.07 -0.67 -24.67
N VAL A 330 -20.91 -1.35 -24.76
CA VAL A 330 -20.35 -2.11 -23.64
C VAL A 330 -19.89 -1.15 -22.54
N PHE A 331 -19.23 -0.06 -22.92
CA PHE A 331 -18.82 1.00 -21.99
C PHE A 331 -20.02 1.61 -21.25
N VAL A 332 -21.10 1.94 -21.96
CA VAL A 332 -22.33 2.49 -21.35
C VAL A 332 -22.95 1.48 -20.37
N ALA A 333 -23.01 0.19 -20.74
CA ALA A 333 -23.48 -0.86 -19.84
C ALA A 333 -22.56 -1.03 -18.60
N ALA A 334 -21.24 -0.87 -18.77
CA ALA A 334 -20.29 -0.88 -17.66
C ALA A 334 -20.52 0.28 -16.69
N CYS A 335 -20.78 1.49 -17.20
CA CYS A 335 -21.14 2.65 -16.38
C CYS A 335 -22.43 2.41 -15.59
N ALA A 336 -23.45 1.83 -16.20
CA ALA A 336 -24.72 1.49 -15.54
C ALA A 336 -24.55 0.43 -14.44
N LEU A 337 -23.71 -0.59 -14.69
CA LEU A 337 -23.36 -1.59 -13.68
C LEU A 337 -22.62 -0.95 -12.51
N LEU A 338 -21.63 -0.09 -12.77
CA LEU A 338 -20.90 0.61 -11.71
C LEU A 338 -21.80 1.53 -10.89
N GLN A 339 -22.71 2.26 -11.54
CA GLN A 339 -23.71 3.07 -10.86
C GLN A 339 -24.58 2.22 -9.92
N THR A 340 -25.00 1.04 -10.39
CA THR A 340 -25.77 0.09 -9.58
C THR A 340 -24.95 -0.43 -8.40
N LEU A 341 -23.67 -0.76 -8.59
CA LEU A 341 -22.77 -1.19 -7.51
C LEU A 341 -22.58 -0.10 -6.45
N LEU A 342 -22.37 1.15 -6.87
CA LEU A 342 -22.28 2.31 -5.98
C LEU A 342 -23.57 2.53 -5.18
N ALA A 343 -24.73 2.23 -5.76
CA ALA A 343 -26.02 2.38 -5.09
C ALA A 343 -26.33 1.23 -4.12
N THR A 344 -25.94 0.00 -4.45
CA THR A 344 -26.38 -1.22 -3.75
C THR A 344 -25.36 -1.78 -2.76
N ARG A 345 -24.06 -1.58 -2.97
CA ARG A 345 -23.01 -2.21 -2.15
C ARG A 345 -22.31 -1.22 -1.23
N ARG A 346 -22.38 -1.49 0.07
CA ARG A 346 -21.70 -0.69 1.11
C ARG A 346 -20.19 -0.62 0.93
N GLY A 347 -19.54 -1.68 0.44
CA GLY A 347 -18.09 -1.67 0.20
C GLY A 347 -17.64 -0.64 -0.85
N PHE A 348 -18.55 -0.22 -1.74
CA PHE A 348 -18.31 0.86 -2.70
C PHE A 348 -18.67 2.24 -2.14
N GLN A 349 -19.43 2.32 -1.05
CA GLN A 349 -19.86 3.57 -0.39
C GLN A 349 -18.96 3.95 0.79
N ASP A 350 -18.49 2.97 1.56
CA ASP A 350 -17.79 3.16 2.83
C ASP A 350 -16.29 3.41 2.62
N SER A 351 -15.91 4.67 2.38
CA SER A 351 -14.50 5.11 2.46
C SER A 351 -14.07 5.49 3.89
N LEU A 352 -14.99 5.52 4.86
CA LEU A 352 -14.78 6.15 6.17
C LEU A 352 -14.37 5.20 7.30
N THR A 353 -14.54 3.89 7.15
CA THR A 353 -14.18 2.93 8.20
C THR A 353 -12.70 2.55 8.07
N GLY A 354 -11.83 3.38 8.65
CA GLY A 354 -10.36 3.32 8.55
C GLY A 354 -9.67 2.08 9.13
N LYS A 355 -10.17 0.86 8.89
CA LYS A 355 -9.53 -0.39 9.34
C LYS A 355 -9.57 -1.57 8.37
N SER A 356 -10.15 -1.49 7.17
CA SER A 356 -10.11 -2.62 6.23
C SER A 356 -10.03 -2.22 4.76
N ASP A 357 -9.36 -3.06 3.97
CA ASP A 357 -9.05 -2.97 2.53
C ASP A 357 -10.24 -2.63 1.59
N VAL A 358 -11.47 -2.58 2.09
CA VAL A 358 -12.69 -2.54 1.26
C VAL A 358 -12.96 -1.14 0.67
N GLY A 359 -12.65 -0.06 1.40
CA GLY A 359 -12.86 1.33 0.94
C GLY A 359 -11.97 1.78 -0.24
N PHE A 360 -10.95 0.99 -0.61
CA PHE A 360 -10.04 1.28 -1.72
C PHE A 360 -10.63 0.95 -3.10
N ARG A 361 -11.71 0.16 -3.17
CA ARG A 361 -12.18 -0.40 -4.45
C ARG A 361 -12.92 0.63 -5.30
N GLY A 362 -13.84 1.40 -4.69
CA GLY A 362 -14.53 2.49 -5.39
C GLY A 362 -13.58 3.58 -5.90
N THR A 363 -12.55 3.91 -5.11
CA THR A 363 -11.52 4.89 -5.52
C THR A 363 -10.62 4.36 -6.63
N PHE A 364 -10.29 3.07 -6.63
CA PHE A 364 -9.53 2.43 -7.70
C PHE A 364 -10.31 2.40 -9.02
N VAL A 365 -11.57 1.97 -9.02
CA VAL A 365 -12.42 1.96 -10.22
C VAL A 365 -12.58 3.39 -10.77
N MET A 366 -12.81 4.38 -9.90
CA MET A 366 -12.82 5.80 -10.30
C MET A 366 -11.48 6.22 -10.92
N HIS A 367 -10.35 5.81 -10.36
CA HIS A 367 -9.04 6.16 -10.92
C HIS A 367 -8.86 5.58 -12.33
N VAL A 368 -9.28 4.33 -12.55
CA VAL A 368 -9.24 3.68 -13.87
C VAL A 368 -10.14 4.43 -14.85
N LEU A 369 -11.37 4.76 -14.46
CA LEU A 369 -12.31 5.54 -15.27
C LEU A 369 -11.72 6.91 -15.64
N LEU A 370 -11.23 7.67 -14.66
CA LEU A 370 -10.63 8.98 -14.87
C LEU A 370 -9.40 8.90 -15.77
N LYS A 371 -8.56 7.87 -15.60
CA LYS A 371 -7.42 7.64 -16.47
C LYS A 371 -7.85 7.33 -17.90
N HIS A 372 -8.96 6.64 -18.11
CA HIS A 372 -9.50 6.33 -19.43
C HIS A 372 -10.03 7.59 -20.12
N VAL A 373 -10.90 8.36 -19.45
CA VAL A 373 -11.51 9.56 -20.02
C VAL A 373 -10.54 10.73 -20.22
N GLU A 374 -9.41 10.73 -19.51
CA GLU A 374 -8.36 11.75 -19.69
C GLU A 374 -7.42 11.46 -20.85
N GLN A 375 -7.51 10.31 -21.51
CA GLN A 375 -6.67 10.01 -22.65
C GLN A 375 -6.97 11.01 -23.79
N PRO A 376 -5.95 11.59 -24.45
CA PRO A 376 -6.16 12.56 -25.54
C PRO A 376 -6.96 12.01 -26.73
N ARG A 377 -7.06 10.68 -26.84
CA ARG A 377 -7.79 9.99 -27.91
C ARG A 377 -9.23 9.66 -27.53
N PHE A 378 -9.63 9.89 -26.28
CA PHE A 378 -10.97 9.59 -25.84
C PHE A 378 -11.91 10.70 -26.34
N GLN A 379 -12.66 10.37 -27.40
CA GLN A 379 -13.72 11.22 -27.93
C GLN A 379 -15.04 10.54 -27.58
N PRO A 380 -15.69 10.91 -26.47
CA PRO A 380 -16.91 10.24 -26.05
C PRO A 380 -18.01 10.47 -27.08
N SER A 381 -18.72 9.42 -27.48
CA SER A 381 -20.00 9.57 -28.15
C SER A 381 -21.04 10.19 -27.21
N ASP A 382 -22.12 10.75 -27.76
CA ASP A 382 -23.20 11.35 -26.96
C ASP A 382 -23.73 10.40 -25.89
N GLN A 383 -23.82 9.10 -26.22
CA GLN A 383 -24.26 8.07 -25.27
C GLN A 383 -23.25 7.86 -24.14
N GLN A 384 -21.94 7.82 -24.45
CA GLN A 384 -20.89 7.70 -23.45
C GLN A 384 -20.84 8.94 -22.55
N LEU A 385 -21.02 10.14 -23.12
CA LEU A 385 -21.02 11.39 -22.36
C LEU A 385 -22.18 11.42 -21.36
N VAL A 386 -23.39 11.05 -21.78
CA VAL A 386 -24.56 10.96 -20.88
C VAL A 386 -24.33 9.90 -19.79
N ALA A 387 -23.79 8.73 -20.15
CA ALA A 387 -23.47 7.69 -19.17
C ALA A 387 -22.42 8.14 -18.15
N LEU A 388 -21.37 8.83 -18.60
CA LEU A 388 -20.33 9.42 -17.75
C LEU A 388 -20.89 10.50 -16.84
N LEU A 389 -21.76 11.38 -17.34
CA LEU A 389 -22.41 12.41 -16.53
C LEU A 389 -23.26 11.79 -15.40
N ASN A 390 -24.07 10.79 -15.72
CA ASN A 390 -24.87 10.06 -14.74
C ASN A 390 -24.00 9.36 -13.70
N LEU A 391 -22.92 8.72 -14.14
CA LEU A 391 -21.97 8.04 -13.28
C LEU A 391 -21.21 9.03 -12.38
N PHE A 392 -20.75 10.16 -12.92
CA PHE A 392 -20.09 11.21 -12.13
C PHE A 392 -21.03 11.85 -11.13
N ALA A 393 -22.30 12.05 -11.48
CA ALA A 393 -23.31 12.52 -10.53
C ALA A 393 -23.50 11.51 -9.38
N ALA A 394 -23.62 10.22 -9.70
CA ALA A 394 -23.71 9.16 -8.69
C ALA A 394 -22.47 9.11 -7.80
N LEU A 395 -21.27 9.18 -8.38
CA LEU A 395 -20.00 9.22 -7.66
C LEU A 395 -19.91 10.45 -6.75
N LEU A 396 -20.21 11.64 -7.26
CA LEU A 396 -20.20 12.87 -6.46
C LEU A 396 -21.19 12.79 -5.29
N LEU A 397 -22.37 12.19 -5.49
CA LEU A 397 -23.35 11.97 -4.42
C LEU A 397 -22.85 10.95 -3.39
N SER A 398 -22.30 9.82 -3.82
CA SER A 398 -21.73 8.79 -2.95
C SER A 398 -20.52 9.31 -2.16
N PHE A 399 -19.68 10.15 -2.77
CA PHE A 399 -18.47 10.68 -2.17
C PHE A 399 -18.64 12.03 -1.45
N HIS A 400 -19.79 12.68 -1.52
CA HIS A 400 -20.06 13.91 -0.77
C HIS A 400 -19.91 13.70 0.76
N CYS A 401 -20.09 12.47 1.24
CA CYS A 401 -19.84 12.10 2.64
C CYS A 401 -18.34 11.90 2.96
N CYS A 402 -17.50 11.77 1.95
CA CYS A 402 -16.09 11.41 2.07
C CYS A 402 -15.20 12.63 1.75
N ALA A 403 -15.19 13.63 2.65
CA ALA A 403 -14.47 14.90 2.53
C ALA A 403 -12.93 14.81 2.31
N ARG A 404 -12.36 13.60 2.17
CA ARG A 404 -10.93 13.36 1.96
C ARG A 404 -10.52 13.10 0.50
N ILE A 405 -11.46 12.87 -0.44
CA ILE A 405 -11.10 12.58 -1.84
C ILE A 405 -11.05 13.88 -2.64
N ASP A 406 -10.03 14.69 -2.38
CA ASP A 406 -9.86 16.05 -2.92
C ASP A 406 -9.45 16.07 -4.42
N ILE A 407 -9.10 14.90 -4.98
CA ILE A 407 -8.52 14.76 -6.32
C ILE A 407 -9.58 14.43 -7.38
N ALA A 408 -10.59 13.62 -7.06
CA ALA A 408 -11.55 13.14 -8.05
C ALA A 408 -12.48 14.25 -8.59
N PRO A 409 -13.09 15.13 -7.74
CA PRO A 409 -13.99 16.18 -8.24
C PRO A 409 -13.30 17.16 -9.19
N LYS A 410 -12.06 17.55 -8.90
CA LYS A 410 -11.28 18.45 -9.79
C LYS A 410 -11.02 17.83 -11.16
N ARG A 411 -10.66 16.55 -11.20
CA ARG A 411 -10.42 15.82 -12.45
C ARG A 411 -11.70 15.65 -13.27
N ILE A 412 -12.83 15.35 -12.60
CA ILE A 412 -14.15 15.30 -13.24
C ILE A 412 -14.50 16.66 -13.86
N LEU A 413 -14.34 17.76 -13.12
CA LEU A 413 -14.63 19.10 -13.64
C LEU A 413 -13.73 19.47 -14.84
N GLN A 414 -12.44 19.12 -14.79
CA GLN A 414 -11.52 19.33 -15.92
C GLN A 414 -11.87 18.50 -17.15
N PHE A 415 -12.43 17.30 -16.97
CA PHE A 415 -12.96 16.50 -18.07
C PHE A 415 -14.20 17.18 -18.67
N LEU A 416 -15.17 17.56 -17.84
CA LEU A 416 -16.40 18.23 -18.29
C LEU A 416 -16.12 19.55 -19.02
N GLN A 417 -15.18 20.35 -18.54
CA GLN A 417 -14.75 21.58 -19.22
C GLN A 417 -14.15 21.33 -20.60
N ARG A 418 -13.42 20.21 -20.78
CA ARG A 418 -12.90 19.82 -22.09
C ARG A 418 -14.01 19.35 -23.03
N SER A 419 -14.91 18.49 -22.54
CA SER A 419 -16.06 18.04 -23.32
C SER A 419 -16.96 19.19 -23.79
N ASP A 420 -17.15 20.22 -22.96
CA ASP A 420 -17.93 21.41 -23.31
C ASP A 420 -17.26 22.25 -24.41
N ALA A 421 -15.94 22.43 -24.34
CA ALA A 421 -15.17 23.13 -25.37
C ALA A 421 -15.26 22.40 -26.73
N ASP A 422 -15.11 21.07 -26.72
CA ASP A 422 -15.20 20.25 -27.93
C ASP A 422 -16.61 20.28 -28.54
N LEU A 423 -17.66 20.22 -27.71
CA LEU A 423 -19.05 20.36 -28.16
C LEU A 423 -19.31 21.73 -28.79
N HIS A 424 -18.77 22.80 -28.19
CA HIS A 424 -18.93 24.14 -28.74
C HIS A 424 -18.20 24.30 -30.08
N GLU A 425 -16.99 23.76 -30.22
CA GLU A 425 -16.24 23.80 -31.47
C GLU A 425 -16.95 23.03 -32.59
N ASN A 426 -17.46 21.83 -32.29
CA ASN A 426 -18.25 21.03 -33.25
C ASN A 426 -19.54 21.74 -33.67
N ALA A 427 -20.24 22.38 -32.73
CA ALA A 427 -21.44 23.16 -33.03
C ALA A 427 -21.12 24.33 -33.97
N LEU A 428 -20.01 25.04 -33.76
CA LEU A 428 -19.56 26.12 -34.64
C LEU A 428 -19.15 25.65 -36.04
N GLN A 429 -18.59 24.45 -36.17
CA GLN A 429 -18.25 23.86 -37.47
C GLN A 429 -19.48 23.38 -38.25
N SER A 430 -20.60 23.13 -37.57
CA SER A 430 -21.85 22.68 -38.19
C SER A 430 -22.75 23.81 -38.71
N LEU A 431 -22.45 25.06 -38.33
CA LEU A 431 -23.09 26.29 -38.79
C LEU A 431 -22.37 26.87 -40.01
#